data_AF-A0A536SF32-F1
#
_entry.id   AF-A0A536SF32-F1
#
_cell.length_a   1.000
_cell.length_b   1.000
_cell.length_c   1.000
_cell.angle_alpha   90.00
_cell.angle_beta   90.00
_cell.angle_gamma   90.00
#
_symmetry.space_group_name_H-M   'P 1'
#
loop_
_entity.id
_entity.type
_entity.pdbx_description
1 polymer ?
#
loop_
_entity_poly.entity_id
_entity_poly.type
_entity_poly.pdbx_seq_one_letter_code
_entity_poly.pdbx_strand_id
1 'polypeptide(L)'
;MWPALAQAAGAPVVLLGVNGAIGPATADYVHRGIENAEKQGAQLVVLQMDTPGGLDTSMRAIIKDILASPVPVATFVAPAGARAASAGTFILYASHVAAMAPGTNLGAASPVHLGGAQPALPETPKAKEEKGEKGGKGEKGGKGEKKAGEKPEELPIGGTLERKQMHDAAAYIRGLAQLRGRNAEWAEKAVREAVSLSAGEALKSKVIDLVAADVPELLKRLDGRKLEMQGKERVLETSGVVATAFEPDWRTRFLSVVTDPSIAYMLILLGIYALVFEFSNPGLVFPGVVGAICVLI
;
A
#
# COMPACT_ATOMS: atom_id res chain seq x y z
N MET A 1 42.68 5.73 -38.14
CA MET A 1 41.90 6.37 -37.06
C MET A 1 40.51 5.75 -37.11
N TRP A 2 40.21 4.78 -36.23
CA TRP A 2 38.85 4.25 -36.12
C TRP A 2 37.97 5.35 -35.48
N PRO A 3 36.78 5.66 -36.02
CA PRO A 3 35.87 6.56 -35.34
C PRO A 3 35.44 5.90 -34.02
N ALA A 4 35.58 6.63 -32.91
CA ALA A 4 34.95 6.26 -31.67
C ALA A 4 33.44 6.21 -31.92
N LEU A 5 32.84 5.03 -31.84
CA LEU A 5 31.39 4.88 -31.84
C LEU A 5 30.87 5.68 -30.65
N ALA A 6 30.17 6.78 -30.92
CA ALA A 6 29.37 7.45 -29.92
C ALA A 6 28.32 6.44 -29.43
N GLN A 7 28.47 5.97 -28.20
CA GLN A 7 27.44 5.19 -27.52
C GLN A 7 26.18 6.06 -27.54
N ALA A 8 25.14 5.64 -28.25
CA ALA A 8 23.84 6.29 -28.14
C ALA A 8 23.45 6.24 -26.66
N ALA A 9 23.25 7.40 -26.04
CA ALA A 9 22.80 7.46 -24.65
C ALA A 9 21.44 6.74 -24.59
N GLY A 10 21.35 5.68 -23.78
CA GLY A 10 20.11 4.92 -23.62
C GLY A 10 18.97 5.86 -23.21
N ALA A 11 17.74 5.50 -23.59
CA ALA A 11 16.56 6.30 -23.27
C ALA A 11 16.47 6.59 -21.75
N PRO A 12 15.87 7.72 -21.33
CA PRO A 12 15.88 8.10 -19.91
C PRO A 12 15.21 7.08 -19.00
N VAL A 13 15.68 7.02 -17.75
CA VAL A 13 14.98 6.37 -16.64
C VAL A 13 14.51 7.45 -15.68
N VAL A 14 13.22 7.46 -15.36
CA VAL A 14 12.64 8.43 -14.40
C VAL A 14 12.50 7.77 -13.05
N LEU A 15 13.03 8.41 -12.00
CA LEU A 15 12.92 7.96 -10.62
C LEU A 15 11.88 8.78 -9.86
N LEU A 16 10.90 8.08 -9.27
CA LEU A 16 9.85 8.64 -8.42
C LEU A 16 10.02 8.11 -7.00
N GLY A 17 10.33 8.99 -6.05
CA GLY A 17 10.35 8.65 -4.63
C GLY A 17 8.95 8.68 -4.01
N VAL A 18 8.49 7.57 -3.45
CA VAL A 18 7.24 7.44 -2.68
C VAL A 18 7.58 7.06 -1.25
N ASN A 19 7.57 8.07 -0.37
CA ASN A 19 7.90 7.93 1.03
C ASN A 19 6.69 8.31 1.89
N GLY A 20 6.36 7.48 2.88
CA GLY A 20 5.25 7.72 3.79
C GLY A 20 3.90 7.23 3.25
N ALA A 21 2.82 7.82 3.75
CA ALA A 21 1.46 7.33 3.49
C ALA A 21 1.04 7.52 2.02
N ILE A 22 0.27 6.56 1.49
CA ILE A 22 -0.36 6.66 0.17
C ILE A 22 -1.65 7.48 0.28
N GLY A 23 -1.61 8.72 -0.21
CA GLY A 23 -2.76 9.62 -0.26
C GLY A 23 -2.94 10.30 -1.61
N PRO A 24 -3.90 11.23 -1.75
CA PRO A 24 -4.22 11.87 -3.03
C PRO A 24 -3.03 12.63 -3.62
N ALA A 25 -2.21 13.26 -2.78
CA ALA A 25 -1.00 13.96 -3.23
C ALA A 25 0.03 13.00 -3.85
N THR A 26 0.21 11.82 -3.24
CA THR A 26 1.09 10.77 -3.76
C THR A 26 0.55 10.21 -5.08
N ALA A 27 -0.77 9.99 -5.17
CA ALA A 27 -1.40 9.52 -6.40
C ALA A 27 -1.22 10.52 -7.56
N ASP A 28 -1.50 11.81 -7.34
CA ASP A 28 -1.28 12.87 -8.34
C ASP A 28 0.20 12.96 -8.76
N TYR A 29 1.12 12.89 -7.79
CA TYR A 29 2.54 12.91 -8.08
C TYR A 29 3.00 11.72 -8.94
N VAL A 30 2.55 10.50 -8.61
CA VAL A 30 2.87 9.31 -9.42
C VAL A 30 2.28 9.42 -10.82
N HIS A 31 1.04 9.86 -10.94
CA HIS A 31 0.38 10.10 -12.23
C HIS A 31 1.19 11.07 -13.11
N ARG A 32 1.54 12.25 -12.57
CA ARG A 32 2.35 13.25 -13.29
C ARG A 32 3.75 12.74 -13.61
N GLY A 33 4.36 11.95 -12.73
CA GLY A 33 5.66 11.32 -12.95
C GLY A 33 5.64 10.34 -14.12
N ILE A 34 4.59 9.53 -14.24
CA ILE A 34 4.40 8.60 -15.36
C ILE A 34 4.17 9.36 -16.67
N GLU A 35 3.29 10.38 -16.67
CA GLU A 35 3.10 11.22 -17.87
C GLU A 35 4.39 11.92 -18.29
N ASN A 36 5.18 12.40 -17.33
CA ASN A 36 6.44 13.06 -17.61
C ASN A 36 7.45 12.08 -18.22
N ALA A 37 7.51 10.85 -17.72
CA ALA A 37 8.33 9.79 -18.30
C ALA A 37 7.92 9.46 -19.73
N GLU A 38 6.62 9.38 -20.01
CA GLU A 38 6.11 9.22 -21.37
C GLU A 38 6.54 10.37 -22.28
N LYS A 39 6.34 11.63 -21.87
CA LYS A 39 6.72 12.83 -22.62
C LYS A 39 8.22 12.88 -22.94
N GLN A 40 9.06 12.35 -22.05
CA GLN A 40 10.52 12.25 -22.23
C GLN A 40 10.95 11.05 -23.10
N GLY A 41 10.02 10.18 -23.52
CA GLY A 41 10.36 8.94 -24.20
C GLY A 41 11.15 7.98 -23.31
N ALA A 42 10.94 8.03 -21.99
CA ALA A 42 11.64 7.20 -21.03
C ALA A 42 11.44 5.70 -21.33
N GLN A 43 12.47 4.91 -21.03
CA GLN A 43 12.38 3.45 -21.13
C GLN A 43 11.83 2.79 -19.88
N LEU A 44 11.92 3.45 -18.72
CA LEU A 44 11.50 2.90 -17.44
C LEU A 44 11.16 4.01 -16.45
N VAL A 45 10.11 3.78 -15.66
CA VAL A 45 9.84 4.49 -14.42
C VAL A 45 10.24 3.61 -13.25
N VAL A 46 11.09 4.09 -12.36
CA VAL A 46 11.41 3.45 -11.08
C VAL A 46 10.63 4.15 -9.98
N LEU A 47 9.72 3.42 -9.33
CA LEU A 47 8.99 3.86 -8.14
C LEU A 47 9.76 3.37 -6.90
N GLN A 48 10.65 4.21 -6.36
CA GLN A 48 11.36 3.88 -5.14
C GLN A 48 10.44 4.09 -3.95
N MET A 49 10.18 3.04 -3.18
CA MET A 49 9.06 3.00 -2.23
C MET A 49 9.51 2.68 -0.79
N ASP A 50 9.07 3.52 0.13
CA ASP A 50 8.99 3.24 1.56
C ASP A 50 7.65 3.72 2.12
N THR A 51 6.70 2.81 2.27
CA THR A 51 5.33 3.14 2.68
C THR A 51 4.77 2.18 3.73
N PRO A 52 4.12 2.69 4.80
CA PRO A 52 3.34 1.87 5.71
C PRO A 52 1.96 1.50 5.15
N GLY A 53 1.56 2.05 4.00
CA GLY A 53 0.22 1.91 3.44
C GLY A 53 -0.49 3.25 3.24
N GLY A 54 -1.80 3.22 3.05
CA GLY A 54 -2.60 4.43 2.90
C GLY A 54 -4.00 4.14 2.37
N LEU A 55 -4.61 5.13 1.75
CA LEU A 55 -6.00 5.10 1.30
C LEU A 55 -6.19 4.15 0.10
N ASP A 56 -7.21 3.29 0.17
CA ASP A 56 -7.58 2.37 -0.92
C ASP A 56 -7.85 3.11 -2.24
N THR A 57 -8.51 4.27 -2.19
CA THR A 57 -8.80 5.08 -3.39
C THR A 57 -7.53 5.55 -4.09
N SER A 58 -6.52 6.00 -3.33
CA SER A 58 -5.25 6.47 -3.86
C SER A 58 -4.39 5.31 -4.37
N MET A 59 -4.38 4.18 -3.64
CA MET A 59 -3.75 2.94 -4.08
C MET A 59 -4.31 2.47 -5.43
N ARG A 60 -5.65 2.40 -5.57
CA ARG A 60 -6.30 1.96 -6.82
C ARG A 60 -6.07 2.93 -7.97
N ALA A 61 -6.01 4.24 -7.70
CA ALA A 61 -5.65 5.23 -8.71
C ALA A 61 -4.24 4.97 -9.26
N ILE A 62 -3.24 4.84 -8.38
CA ILE A 62 -1.86 4.53 -8.76
C ILE A 62 -1.78 3.23 -9.54
N ILE A 63 -2.49 2.18 -9.12
CA ILE A 63 -2.50 0.90 -9.83
C ILE A 63 -3.09 1.07 -11.24
N LYS A 64 -4.18 1.82 -11.40
CA LYS A 64 -4.74 2.11 -12.73
C LYS A 64 -3.75 2.84 -13.62
N ASP A 65 -3.04 3.85 -13.08
CA ASP A 65 -2.00 4.56 -13.82
C ASP A 65 -0.87 3.62 -14.26
N ILE A 66 -0.41 2.73 -13.37
CA ILE A 66 0.62 1.72 -13.69
C ILE A 66 0.15 0.78 -14.79
N LEU A 67 -1.10 0.29 -14.72
CA LEU A 67 -1.65 -0.65 -15.69
C LEU A 67 -1.90 0.00 -17.06
N ALA A 68 -2.24 1.29 -17.09
CA ALA A 68 -2.45 2.06 -18.31
C ALA A 68 -1.14 2.61 -18.91
N SER A 69 -0.07 2.67 -18.11
CA SER A 69 1.19 3.31 -18.49
C SER A 69 1.79 2.74 -19.80
N PRO A 70 2.19 3.59 -20.75
CA PRO A 70 2.95 3.18 -21.94
C PRO A 70 4.44 2.97 -21.64
N VAL A 71 4.92 3.41 -20.49
CA VAL A 71 6.29 3.20 -19.99
C VAL A 71 6.26 2.12 -18.90
N PRO A 72 7.13 1.09 -18.93
CA PRO A 72 7.15 0.09 -17.86
C PRO A 72 7.49 0.75 -16.52
N VAL A 73 6.86 0.22 -15.47
CA VAL A 73 7.02 0.70 -14.09
C VAL A 73 7.65 -0.40 -13.24
N ALA A 74 8.78 -0.09 -12.61
CA ALA A 74 9.46 -0.92 -11.64
C ALA A 74 9.24 -0.36 -10.23
N THR A 75 8.51 -1.07 -9.37
CA THR A 75 8.48 -0.72 -7.94
C THR A 75 9.71 -1.31 -7.27
N PHE A 76 10.47 -0.47 -6.57
CA PHE A 76 11.67 -0.84 -5.84
C PHE A 76 11.54 -0.45 -4.37
N VAL A 77 11.34 -1.43 -3.49
CA VAL A 77 11.27 -1.19 -2.04
C VAL A 77 12.68 -0.92 -1.53
N ALA A 78 12.96 0.33 -1.19
CA ALA A 78 14.30 0.79 -0.86
C ALA A 78 14.23 2.18 -0.17
N PRO A 79 15.25 2.58 0.60
CA PRO A 79 16.53 1.87 0.86
C PRO A 79 16.38 0.68 1.82
N ALA A 80 17.49 0.07 2.24
CA ALA A 80 17.46 -0.92 3.32
C ALA A 80 16.72 -0.38 4.56
N GLY A 81 15.86 -1.21 5.16
CA GLY A 81 14.95 -0.79 6.24
C GLY A 81 13.59 -0.27 5.77
N ALA A 82 13.43 0.05 4.48
CA ALA A 82 12.15 0.44 3.90
C ALA A 82 11.15 -0.73 3.87
N ARG A 83 9.88 -0.38 3.63
CA ARG A 83 8.79 -1.35 3.51
C ARG A 83 7.80 -0.99 2.42
N ALA A 84 7.12 -2.00 1.90
CA ALA A 84 5.93 -1.85 1.06
C ALA A 84 4.74 -2.53 1.73
N ALA A 85 4.25 -1.94 2.83
CA ALA A 85 3.14 -2.49 3.59
C ALA A 85 1.79 -2.04 3.01
N SER A 86 0.73 -2.83 3.25
CA SER A 86 -0.64 -2.47 2.90
C SER A 86 -0.77 -2.04 1.43
N ALA A 87 -1.20 -0.80 1.15
CA ALA A 87 -1.30 -0.24 -0.20
C ALA A 87 -0.02 -0.44 -1.04
N GLY A 88 1.17 -0.36 -0.43
CA GLY A 88 2.44 -0.56 -1.11
C GLY A 88 2.59 -1.96 -1.71
N THR A 89 2.06 -2.99 -1.05
CA THR A 89 2.07 -4.36 -1.56
C THR A 89 1.22 -4.47 -2.84
N PHE A 90 0.04 -3.85 -2.90
CA PHE A 90 -0.78 -3.88 -4.12
C PHE A 90 -0.14 -3.12 -5.29
N ILE A 91 0.47 -1.96 -5.02
CA ILE A 91 1.19 -1.16 -6.03
C ILE A 91 2.37 -1.96 -6.60
N LEU A 92 3.13 -2.62 -5.72
CA LEU A 92 4.21 -3.52 -6.12
C LEU A 92 3.68 -4.68 -6.98
N TYR A 93 2.56 -5.30 -6.60
CA TYR A 93 1.94 -6.39 -7.36
C TYR A 93 1.43 -5.97 -8.73
N ALA A 94 1.01 -4.72 -8.91
CA ALA A 94 0.58 -4.18 -10.20
C ALA A 94 1.75 -3.87 -11.16
N SER A 95 2.95 -3.62 -10.61
CA SER A 95 4.11 -3.15 -11.35
C SER A 95 4.65 -4.18 -12.33
N HIS A 96 5.27 -3.70 -13.42
CA HIS A 96 5.88 -4.56 -14.43
C HIS A 96 7.10 -5.28 -13.86
N VAL A 97 7.83 -4.61 -12.97
CA VAL A 97 8.92 -5.19 -12.18
C VAL A 97 8.66 -4.90 -10.70
N ALA A 98 8.85 -5.92 -9.86
CA ALA A 98 8.88 -5.82 -8.42
C ALA A 98 10.28 -6.14 -7.92
N ALA A 99 10.91 -5.18 -7.26
CA ALA A 99 12.26 -5.33 -6.72
C ALA A 99 12.31 -4.85 -5.26
N MET A 100 13.27 -5.37 -4.50
CA MET A 100 13.47 -5.01 -3.11
C MET A 100 14.95 -4.88 -2.78
N ALA A 101 15.30 -3.97 -1.88
CA ALA A 101 16.62 -3.90 -1.28
C ALA A 101 16.77 -4.92 -0.15
N PRO A 102 18.00 -5.41 0.14
CA PRO A 102 18.25 -6.21 1.34
C PRO A 102 17.76 -5.48 2.61
N GLY A 103 17.21 -6.23 3.55
CA GLY A 103 16.68 -5.66 4.81
C GLY A 103 15.35 -4.92 4.69
N THR A 104 14.65 -5.04 3.56
CA THR A 104 13.28 -4.52 3.40
C THR A 104 12.22 -5.62 3.56
N ASN A 105 10.97 -5.22 3.74
CA ASN A 105 9.83 -6.13 3.83
C ASN A 105 8.61 -5.66 3.01
N LEU A 106 7.71 -6.59 2.69
CA LEU A 106 6.39 -6.31 2.12
C LEU A 106 5.32 -7.20 2.77
N GLY A 107 4.05 -6.83 2.62
CA GLY A 107 2.90 -7.59 3.12
C GLY A 107 2.01 -6.74 4.03
N ALA A 108 1.44 -7.36 5.07
CA ALA A 108 0.49 -6.72 5.98
C ALA A 108 -0.62 -5.97 5.20
N ALA A 109 -1.28 -6.69 4.29
CA ALA A 109 -2.15 -6.13 3.25
C ALA A 109 -3.65 -6.18 3.61
N SER A 110 -3.98 -6.43 4.87
CA SER A 110 -5.36 -6.48 5.35
C SER A 110 -6.00 -5.08 5.35
N PRO A 111 -7.23 -4.93 4.83
CA PRO A 111 -7.99 -3.69 4.95
C PRO A 111 -8.27 -3.36 6.43
N VAL A 112 -8.14 -2.09 6.79
CA VAL A 112 -8.47 -1.58 8.14
C VAL A 112 -9.37 -0.36 8.02
N HIS A 113 -10.32 -0.21 8.95
CA HIS A 113 -11.15 0.98 9.04
C HIS A 113 -10.44 2.06 9.86
N LEU A 114 -10.18 3.21 9.23
CA LEU A 114 -9.72 4.40 9.92
C LEU A 114 -10.91 4.96 10.73
N GLY A 115 -11.01 4.57 12.00
CA GLY A 115 -12.13 4.94 12.89
C GLY A 115 -12.57 3.87 13.89
N GLY A 116 -11.94 2.69 13.90
CA GLY A 116 -12.36 1.54 14.70
C GLY A 116 -11.44 1.13 15.85
N ALA A 117 -10.64 2.03 16.43
CA ALA A 117 -9.98 1.74 17.69
C ALA A 117 -10.99 1.81 18.85
N GLN A 118 -11.91 0.82 18.92
CA GLN A 118 -12.47 0.48 20.22
C GLN A 118 -11.36 -0.20 21.02
N PRO A 119 -11.02 0.28 22.22
CA PRO A 119 -10.18 -0.50 23.12
C PRO A 119 -10.84 -1.86 23.28
N ALA A 120 -10.10 -2.93 23.01
CA ALA A 120 -10.55 -4.26 23.37
C ALA A 120 -10.82 -4.25 24.88
N LEU A 121 -12.09 -4.28 25.28
CA LEU A 121 -12.46 -4.53 26.66
C LEU A 121 -11.84 -5.89 27.01
N PRO A 122 -11.11 -6.02 28.13
CA PRO A 122 -10.49 -7.28 28.50
C PRO A 122 -11.57 -8.35 28.61
N GLU A 123 -11.44 -9.42 27.83
CA GLU A 123 -12.33 -10.57 27.93
C GLU A 123 -12.27 -11.10 29.37
N THR A 124 -13.39 -11.00 30.09
CA THR A 124 -13.53 -11.65 31.38
C THR A 124 -13.30 -13.15 31.21
N PRO A 125 -12.41 -13.78 32.00
CA PRO A 125 -12.14 -15.21 31.87
C PRO A 125 -13.42 -16.01 32.10
N LYS A 126 -13.82 -16.84 31.12
CA LYS A 126 -14.88 -17.82 31.30
C LYS A 126 -14.51 -18.74 32.46
N ALA A 127 -15.29 -18.69 33.54
CA ALA A 127 -15.18 -19.62 34.64
C ALA A 127 -15.40 -21.05 34.11
N LYS A 128 -14.40 -21.91 34.32
CA LYS A 128 -14.56 -23.36 34.18
C LYS A 128 -15.49 -23.82 35.32
N GLU A 129 -16.72 -24.17 34.99
CA GLU A 129 -17.54 -24.94 35.92
C GLU A 129 -17.05 -26.40 35.94
N GLU A 130 -16.63 -26.82 37.12
CA GLU A 130 -16.18 -28.17 37.43
C GLU A 130 -17.31 -29.19 37.40
N LYS A 131 -16.94 -30.41 37.02
CA LYS A 131 -17.77 -31.62 37.09
C LYS A 131 -18.25 -31.88 38.52
N GLY A 132 -19.57 -32.04 38.67
CA GLY A 132 -20.21 -32.67 39.82
C GLY A 132 -21.04 -33.88 39.37
N GLU A 133 -20.63 -35.05 39.81
CA GLU A 133 -21.20 -36.38 39.53
C GLU A 133 -22.35 -36.70 40.50
N LYS A 134 -23.49 -37.21 40.01
CA LYS A 134 -24.17 -38.46 40.44
C LYS A 134 -25.65 -38.56 40.04
N GLY A 135 -25.94 -39.66 39.32
CA GLY A 135 -26.90 -40.68 39.76
C GLY A 135 -28.36 -40.59 39.31
N GLY A 136 -28.83 -41.62 38.59
CA GLY A 136 -30.25 -42.00 38.57
C GLY A 136 -30.79 -42.62 37.28
N LYS A 137 -31.07 -43.93 37.31
CA LYS A 137 -31.65 -44.80 36.26
C LYS A 137 -33.04 -44.38 35.77
N GLY A 138 -33.40 -44.75 34.54
CA GLY A 138 -34.80 -44.95 34.12
C GLY A 138 -35.00 -45.10 32.60
N GLU A 139 -35.80 -46.08 32.19
CA GLU A 139 -35.94 -46.64 30.83
C GLU A 139 -36.75 -45.84 29.78
N LYS A 140 -36.44 -46.17 28.50
CA LYS A 140 -37.30 -46.34 27.30
C LYS A 140 -38.31 -45.27 26.87
N GLY A 141 -38.16 -44.90 25.60
CA GLY A 141 -39.24 -45.05 24.60
C GLY A 141 -39.55 -43.84 23.72
N GLY A 142 -39.68 -44.09 22.41
CA GLY A 142 -40.65 -43.36 21.57
C GLY A 142 -40.10 -42.37 20.53
N LYS A 143 -40.24 -42.75 19.25
CA LYS A 143 -40.17 -41.89 18.06
C LYS A 143 -41.13 -40.69 18.15
N GLY A 144 -40.76 -39.58 17.52
CA GLY A 144 -41.69 -38.53 17.12
C GLY A 144 -40.99 -37.33 16.51
N GLU A 145 -41.02 -37.21 15.18
CA GLU A 145 -40.61 -36.02 14.43
C GLU A 145 -41.34 -34.77 14.92
N LYS A 146 -40.66 -33.62 14.90
CA LYS A 146 -41.23 -32.33 14.49
C LYS A 146 -40.13 -31.31 14.21
N LYS A 147 -40.03 -30.91 12.94
CA LYS A 147 -39.40 -29.67 12.47
C LYS A 147 -39.95 -28.49 13.27
N ALA A 148 -39.07 -27.67 13.84
CA ALA A 148 -39.35 -26.28 14.16
C ALA A 148 -38.17 -25.44 13.64
N GLY A 149 -38.50 -24.44 12.82
CA GLY A 149 -37.57 -23.75 11.95
C GLY A 149 -36.45 -23.00 12.66
N GLU A 150 -35.25 -23.13 12.11
CA GLU A 150 -34.16 -22.19 12.33
C GLU A 150 -34.61 -20.83 11.77
N LYS A 151 -34.86 -19.89 12.69
CA LYS A 151 -34.88 -18.46 12.34
C LYS A 151 -33.48 -18.11 11.81
N PRO A 152 -33.34 -17.37 10.71
CA PRO A 152 -32.02 -16.90 10.29
C PRO A 152 -31.47 -16.02 11.42
N GLU A 153 -30.34 -16.44 11.99
CA GLU A 153 -29.53 -15.55 12.83
C GLU A 153 -29.13 -14.36 11.96
N GLU A 154 -29.69 -13.19 12.27
CA GLU A 154 -29.29 -11.93 11.66
C GLU A 154 -27.83 -11.67 12.05
N LEU A 155 -26.92 -12.05 11.16
CA LEU A 155 -25.50 -11.77 11.28
C LEU A 155 -25.29 -10.27 11.46
N PRO A 156 -24.51 -9.82 12.46
CA PRO A 156 -24.27 -8.40 12.68
C PRO A 156 -23.67 -7.77 11.42
N ILE A 157 -24.27 -6.67 10.98
CA ILE A 157 -23.96 -5.96 9.73
C ILE A 157 -22.46 -5.61 9.61
N GLY A 158 -21.78 -5.36 10.75
CA GLY A 158 -20.34 -5.08 10.82
C GLY A 158 -19.46 -6.19 10.24
N GLY A 159 -19.70 -7.46 10.63
CA GLY A 159 -18.92 -8.60 10.12
C GLY A 159 -19.16 -8.87 8.63
N THR A 160 -20.34 -8.50 8.11
CA THR A 160 -20.63 -8.67 6.68
C THR A 160 -19.84 -7.68 5.81
N LEU A 161 -19.66 -6.43 6.25
CA LEU A 161 -18.88 -5.42 5.52
C LEU A 161 -17.38 -5.73 5.53
N GLU A 162 -16.82 -6.07 6.68
CA GLU A 162 -15.40 -6.46 6.80
C GLU A 162 -15.08 -7.67 5.94
N ARG A 163 -15.95 -8.70 5.96
CA ARG A 163 -15.81 -9.87 5.10
C ARG A 163 -15.85 -9.47 3.62
N LYS A 164 -16.78 -8.59 3.21
CA LYS A 164 -16.85 -8.13 1.81
C LYS A 164 -15.57 -7.40 1.39
N GLN A 165 -15.05 -6.50 2.22
CA GLN A 165 -13.79 -5.79 1.95
C GLN A 165 -12.60 -6.74 1.88
N MET A 166 -12.51 -7.69 2.82
CA MET A 166 -11.47 -8.71 2.83
C MET A 166 -11.50 -9.57 1.57
N HIS A 167 -12.69 -10.01 1.14
CA HIS A 167 -12.87 -10.78 -0.09
C HIS A 167 -12.53 -9.98 -1.34
N ASP A 168 -12.95 -8.71 -1.41
CA ASP A 168 -12.61 -7.82 -2.53
C ASP A 168 -11.10 -7.59 -2.62
N ALA A 169 -10.45 -7.24 -1.52
CA ALA A 169 -9.01 -7.02 -1.46
C ALA A 169 -8.21 -8.28 -1.83
N ALA A 170 -8.63 -9.45 -1.31
CA ALA A 170 -7.99 -10.74 -1.62
C ALA A 170 -8.15 -11.10 -3.11
N ALA A 171 -9.35 -10.93 -3.66
CA ALA A 171 -9.59 -11.16 -5.09
C ALA A 171 -8.78 -10.18 -5.96
N TYR A 172 -8.70 -8.92 -5.55
CA TYR A 172 -8.01 -7.88 -6.28
C TYR A 172 -6.50 -8.14 -6.36
N ILE A 173 -5.83 -8.40 -5.23
CA ILE A 173 -4.38 -8.70 -5.24
C ILE A 173 -4.06 -9.99 -5.98
N ARG A 174 -4.95 -10.99 -5.88
CA ARG A 174 -4.82 -12.26 -6.61
C ARG A 174 -4.89 -12.03 -8.12
N GLY A 175 -5.78 -11.16 -8.59
CA GLY A 175 -5.86 -10.74 -9.99
C GLY A 175 -4.58 -10.05 -10.47
N LEU A 176 -4.03 -9.12 -9.67
CA LEU A 176 -2.75 -8.45 -9.98
C LEU A 176 -1.59 -9.46 -10.03
N ALA A 177 -1.57 -10.42 -9.10
CA ALA A 177 -0.58 -11.48 -9.05
C ALA A 177 -0.60 -12.33 -10.32
N GLN A 178 -1.79 -12.76 -10.75
CA GLN A 178 -1.98 -13.53 -11.98
C GLN A 178 -1.57 -12.75 -13.22
N LEU A 179 -1.97 -11.48 -13.31
CA LEU A 179 -1.61 -10.58 -14.41
C LEU A 179 -0.09 -10.45 -14.57
N ARG A 180 0.67 -10.48 -13.47
CA ARG A 180 2.13 -10.33 -13.47
C ARG A 180 2.88 -11.64 -13.26
N GLY A 181 2.20 -12.78 -13.23
CA GLY A 181 2.81 -14.10 -13.02
C GLY A 181 3.48 -14.28 -11.65
N ARG A 182 3.05 -13.53 -10.63
CA ARG A 182 3.54 -13.56 -9.24
C ARG A 182 2.74 -14.54 -8.39
N ASN A 183 3.26 -14.86 -7.21
CA ASN A 183 2.62 -15.77 -6.27
C ASN A 183 1.30 -15.22 -5.73
N ALA A 184 0.21 -15.76 -6.30
CA ALA A 184 -1.16 -15.36 -6.01
C ALA A 184 -1.66 -15.94 -4.67
N GLU A 185 -1.17 -17.11 -4.27
CA GLU A 185 -1.52 -17.73 -2.99
C GLU A 185 -0.96 -16.93 -1.81
N TRP A 186 0.31 -16.54 -1.90
CA TRP A 186 0.91 -15.68 -0.90
C TRP A 186 0.25 -14.30 -0.89
N ALA A 187 -0.06 -13.74 -2.05
CA ALA A 187 -0.75 -12.44 -2.15
C ALA A 187 -2.09 -12.46 -1.38
N GLU A 188 -2.87 -13.52 -1.56
CA GLU A 188 -4.12 -13.71 -0.81
C GLU A 188 -3.89 -13.85 0.70
N LYS A 189 -2.87 -14.60 1.11
CA LYS A 189 -2.48 -14.71 2.54
C LYS A 189 -2.05 -13.38 3.13
N ALA A 190 -1.30 -12.56 2.40
CA ALA A 190 -0.88 -11.24 2.86
C ALA A 190 -2.07 -10.34 3.20
N VAL A 191 -3.21 -10.53 2.51
CA VAL A 191 -4.47 -9.83 2.78
C VAL A 191 -5.25 -10.48 3.91
N ARG A 192 -5.45 -11.80 3.89
CA ARG A 192 -6.30 -12.51 4.87
C ARG A 192 -5.67 -12.69 6.24
N GLU A 193 -4.36 -12.90 6.29
CA GLU A 193 -3.60 -13.27 7.48
C GLU A 193 -2.60 -12.19 7.89
N ALA A 194 -2.56 -11.05 7.18
CA ALA A 194 -1.64 -9.94 7.42
C ALA A 194 -0.14 -10.33 7.42
N VAL A 195 0.23 -11.43 6.74
CA VAL A 195 1.62 -11.91 6.71
C VAL A 195 2.54 -10.95 5.97
N SER A 196 3.82 -10.97 6.32
CA SER A 196 4.88 -10.20 5.66
C SER A 196 6.07 -11.11 5.30
N LEU A 197 6.84 -10.71 4.29
CA LEU A 197 8.08 -11.38 3.89
C LEU A 197 9.25 -10.41 3.83
N SER A 198 10.44 -10.92 4.14
CA SER A 198 11.69 -10.24 3.83
C SER A 198 12.00 -10.30 2.32
N ALA A 199 12.86 -9.41 1.83
CA ALA A 199 13.28 -9.38 0.42
C ALA A 199 13.78 -10.75 -0.12
N GLY A 200 14.53 -11.50 0.70
CA GLY A 200 15.06 -12.81 0.31
C GLY A 200 13.99 -13.89 0.20
N GLU A 201 13.02 -13.91 1.11
CA GLU A 201 11.90 -14.85 1.07
C GLU A 201 10.92 -14.50 -0.04
N ALA A 202 10.66 -13.20 -0.23
CA ALA A 202 9.81 -12.72 -1.31
C ALA A 202 10.34 -13.15 -2.69
N LEU A 203 11.65 -13.11 -2.90
CA LEU A 203 12.26 -13.60 -4.14
C LEU A 203 12.07 -15.10 -4.30
N LYS A 204 12.37 -15.89 -3.26
CA LYS A 204 12.22 -17.36 -3.27
C LYS A 204 10.78 -17.79 -3.53
N SER A 205 9.81 -17.07 -2.95
CA SER A 205 8.38 -17.34 -3.10
C SER A 205 7.78 -16.72 -4.36
N LYS A 206 8.57 -16.12 -5.27
CA LYS A 206 8.10 -15.48 -6.51
C LYS A 206 7.08 -14.37 -6.28
N VAL A 207 7.24 -13.65 -5.18
CA VAL A 207 6.48 -12.44 -4.83
C VAL A 207 7.11 -11.21 -5.50
N ILE A 208 8.44 -11.21 -5.65
CA ILE A 208 9.20 -10.21 -6.38
C ILE A 208 10.04 -10.84 -7.48
N ASP A 209 10.54 -10.01 -8.40
CA ASP A 209 11.37 -10.41 -9.53
C ASP A 209 12.87 -10.50 -9.17
N LEU A 210 13.37 -9.56 -8.36
CA LEU A 210 14.79 -9.50 -8.02
C LEU A 210 15.07 -8.70 -6.73
N VAL A 211 16.28 -8.85 -6.22
CA VAL A 211 16.84 -8.05 -5.13
C VAL A 211 18.02 -7.23 -5.65
N ALA A 212 18.12 -5.96 -5.25
CA ALA A 212 19.22 -5.05 -5.60
C ALA A 212 19.47 -4.06 -4.44
N ALA A 213 20.72 -3.71 -4.15
CA ALA A 213 21.05 -2.84 -3.01
C ALA A 213 20.59 -1.40 -3.21
N ASP A 214 20.66 -0.89 -4.44
CA ASP A 214 20.34 0.48 -4.80
C ASP A 214 19.80 0.59 -6.24
N VAL A 215 19.44 1.81 -6.67
CA VAL A 215 18.93 2.07 -8.01
C VAL A 215 19.98 1.74 -9.10
N PRO A 216 21.26 2.13 -8.98
CA PRO A 216 22.29 1.69 -9.94
C PRO A 216 22.38 0.18 -10.12
N GLU A 217 22.37 -0.61 -9.04
CA GLU A 217 22.38 -2.08 -9.14
C GLU A 217 21.08 -2.62 -9.75
N LEU A 218 19.93 -2.05 -9.38
CA LEU A 218 18.64 -2.39 -9.98
C LEU A 218 18.69 -2.23 -11.50
N LEU A 219 19.17 -1.08 -11.99
CA LEU A 219 19.27 -0.80 -13.43
C LEU A 219 20.24 -1.75 -14.12
N LYS A 220 21.37 -2.09 -13.47
CA LYS A 220 22.30 -3.08 -14.02
C LYS A 220 21.65 -4.47 -14.14
N ARG A 221 20.80 -4.88 -13.19
CA ARG A 221 20.10 -6.17 -13.24
C ARG A 221 18.92 -6.20 -14.19
N LEU A 222 18.36 -5.04 -14.53
CA LEU A 222 17.26 -4.90 -15.49
C LEU A 222 17.73 -4.78 -16.94
N ASP A 223 19.02 -4.55 -17.16
CA ASP A 223 19.59 -4.42 -18.50
C ASP A 223 19.36 -5.68 -19.34
N GLY A 224 18.90 -5.51 -20.57
CA GLY A 224 18.55 -6.59 -21.49
C GLY A 224 17.25 -7.34 -21.15
N ARG A 225 16.53 -6.97 -20.08
CA ARG A 225 15.28 -7.64 -19.70
C ARG A 225 14.17 -7.29 -20.68
N LYS A 226 13.44 -8.31 -21.13
CA LYS A 226 12.25 -8.19 -21.97
C LYS A 226 11.02 -8.02 -21.08
N LEU A 227 10.27 -6.95 -21.28
CA LEU A 227 9.03 -6.65 -20.58
C LEU A 227 7.87 -6.58 -21.58
N GLU A 228 6.75 -7.20 -21.23
CA GLU A 228 5.52 -7.11 -22.02
C GLU A 228 4.72 -5.87 -21.62
N MET A 229 4.48 -5.00 -22.59
CA MET A 229 3.76 -3.73 -22.46
C MET A 229 2.63 -3.69 -23.49
N GLN A 230 1.37 -3.75 -23.05
CA GLN A 230 0.20 -3.66 -23.95
C GLN A 230 0.29 -4.64 -25.15
N GLY A 231 0.78 -5.86 -24.92
CA GLY A 231 0.97 -6.89 -25.95
C GLY A 231 2.19 -6.68 -26.87
N LYS A 232 3.05 -5.70 -26.58
CA LYS A 232 4.34 -5.47 -27.27
C LYS A 232 5.49 -5.77 -26.33
N GLU A 233 6.50 -6.46 -26.82
CA GLU A 233 7.72 -6.72 -26.07
C GLU A 233 8.66 -5.51 -26.17
N ARG A 234 9.13 -5.00 -25.03
CA ARG A 234 10.11 -3.91 -24.92
C ARG A 234 11.34 -4.44 -24.18
N VAL A 235 12.51 -4.24 -24.78
CA VAL A 235 13.79 -4.57 -24.15
C VAL A 235 14.31 -3.33 -23.43
N LEU A 236 14.77 -3.51 -22.19
CA LEU A 236 15.42 -2.45 -21.42
C LEU A 236 16.90 -2.35 -21.78
N GLU A 237 17.38 -1.14 -22.01
CA GLU A 237 18.78 -0.79 -22.29
C GLU A 237 19.25 0.18 -21.20
N THR A 238 19.36 -0.32 -19.98
CA THR A 238 19.60 0.47 -18.76
C THR A 238 21.09 0.56 -18.40
N SER A 239 21.97 -0.14 -19.11
CA SER A 239 23.42 -0.06 -18.93
C SER A 239 23.94 1.36 -19.12
N GLY A 240 24.63 1.89 -18.10
CA GLY A 240 25.20 3.24 -18.12
C GLY A 240 24.18 4.38 -18.00
N VAL A 241 22.88 4.10 -17.89
CA VAL A 241 21.84 5.11 -17.70
C VAL A 241 21.74 5.50 -16.22
N VAL A 242 21.78 6.80 -15.95
CA VAL A 242 21.54 7.35 -14.61
C VAL A 242 20.07 7.74 -14.52
N ALA A 243 19.37 7.25 -13.48
CA ALA A 243 17.99 7.63 -13.26
C ALA A 243 17.88 9.10 -12.87
N THR A 244 16.99 9.83 -13.54
CA THR A 244 16.72 11.24 -13.26
C THR A 244 15.54 11.32 -12.30
N ALA A 245 15.76 11.91 -11.13
CA ALA A 245 14.70 12.11 -10.14
C ALA A 245 13.68 13.15 -10.65
N PHE A 246 12.40 12.78 -10.62
CA PHE A 246 11.30 13.72 -10.78
C PHE A 246 10.80 14.08 -9.38
N GLU A 247 11.21 15.25 -8.89
CA GLU A 247 10.96 15.67 -7.52
C GLU A 247 9.49 16.07 -7.29
N PRO A 248 8.91 15.76 -6.12
CA PRO A 248 7.62 16.32 -5.72
C PRO A 248 7.67 17.84 -5.70
N ASP A 249 6.71 18.49 -6.36
CA ASP A 249 6.59 19.94 -6.33
C ASP A 249 6.10 20.45 -4.96
N TRP A 250 6.15 21.78 -4.78
CA TRP A 250 5.78 22.41 -3.52
C TRP A 250 4.34 22.07 -3.10
N ARG A 251 3.44 21.87 -4.08
CA ARG A 251 2.04 21.51 -3.83
C ARG A 251 1.95 20.10 -3.26
N THR A 252 2.62 19.11 -3.85
CA THR A 252 2.66 17.75 -3.30
C THR A 252 3.24 17.75 -1.90
N ARG A 253 4.33 18.49 -1.65
CA ARG A 253 4.94 18.60 -0.32
C ARG A 253 3.99 19.23 0.71
N PHE A 254 3.33 20.34 0.36
CA PHE A 254 2.34 20.98 1.23
C PHE A 254 1.17 20.06 1.54
N LEU A 255 0.58 19.43 0.51
CA LEU A 255 -0.53 18.52 0.70
C LEU A 255 -0.13 17.32 1.55
N SER A 256 1.07 16.75 1.37
CA SER A 256 1.53 15.63 2.20
C SER A 256 1.62 15.99 3.68
N VAL A 257 2.05 17.21 4.00
CA VAL A 257 2.16 17.71 5.38
C VAL A 257 0.78 17.86 6.01
N VAL A 258 -0.17 18.45 5.28
CA VAL A 258 -1.55 18.64 5.76
C VAL A 258 -2.26 17.29 5.92
N THR A 259 -2.00 16.32 5.05
CA THR A 259 -2.65 15.01 5.11
C THR A 259 -2.00 14.03 6.09
N ASP A 260 -0.89 14.40 6.74
CA ASP A 260 -0.29 13.56 7.77
C ASP A 260 -1.11 13.64 9.07
N PRO A 261 -1.61 12.52 9.61
CA PRO A 261 -2.47 12.53 10.80
C PRO A 261 -1.83 13.16 12.04
N SER A 262 -0.51 13.01 12.21
CA SER A 262 0.21 13.55 13.37
C SER A 262 0.32 15.07 13.26
N ILE A 263 0.62 15.56 12.06
CA ILE A 263 0.69 17.00 11.78
C ILE A 263 -0.69 17.62 11.84
N ALA A 264 -1.70 16.99 11.23
CA ALA A 264 -3.09 17.43 11.31
C ALA A 264 -3.54 17.55 12.79
N TYR A 265 -3.21 16.57 13.64
CA TYR A 265 -3.49 16.66 15.07
C TYR A 265 -2.77 17.84 15.75
N MET A 266 -1.48 18.06 15.45
CA MET A 266 -0.75 19.21 15.97
C MET A 266 -1.34 20.55 15.49
N LEU A 267 -1.75 20.64 14.24
CA LEU A 267 -2.39 21.82 13.65
C LEU A 267 -3.73 22.09 14.32
N ILE A 268 -4.59 21.07 14.47
CA ILE A 268 -5.87 21.20 15.17
C ILE A 268 -5.65 21.65 16.61
N LEU A 269 -4.70 21.04 17.33
CA LEU A 269 -4.41 21.40 18.72
C LEU A 269 -3.93 22.84 18.84
N LEU A 270 -2.97 23.24 17.99
CA LEU A 270 -2.47 24.62 17.92
C LEU A 270 -3.59 25.59 17.53
N GLY A 271 -4.46 25.19 16.61
CA GLY A 271 -5.59 25.96 16.16
C GLY A 271 -6.60 26.22 17.28
N ILE A 272 -6.93 25.19 18.06
CA ILE A 272 -7.76 25.30 19.26
C ILE A 272 -7.12 26.24 20.29
N TYR A 273 -5.82 26.10 20.57
CA TYR A 273 -5.12 26.99 21.50
C TYR A 273 -5.12 28.46 21.03
N ALA A 274 -4.91 28.70 19.73
CA ALA A 274 -4.93 30.05 19.16
C ALA A 274 -6.34 30.68 19.23
N LEU A 275 -7.39 29.89 18.99
CA LEU A 275 -8.78 30.32 19.19
C LEU A 275 -9.07 30.64 20.67
N VAL A 276 -8.67 29.77 21.60
CA VAL A 276 -8.83 30.00 23.04
C VAL A 276 -8.09 31.27 23.49
N PHE A 277 -6.91 31.52 22.94
CA PHE A 277 -6.11 32.70 23.26
C PHE A 277 -6.78 33.99 22.77
N GLU A 278 -7.36 34.01 21.56
CA GLU A 278 -8.16 35.14 21.06
C GLU A 278 -9.41 35.38 21.93
N PHE A 279 -10.12 34.32 22.32
CA PHE A 279 -11.29 34.44 23.19
C PHE A 279 -10.91 34.97 24.58
N SER A 280 -9.73 34.61 25.09
CA SER A 280 -9.24 35.06 26.40
C SER A 280 -8.65 36.48 26.36
N ASN A 281 -8.16 36.92 25.19
CA ASN A 281 -7.58 38.26 24.98
C ASN A 281 -8.22 38.91 23.74
N PRO A 282 -9.47 39.39 23.86
CA PRO A 282 -10.20 39.89 22.70
C PRO A 282 -9.51 41.11 22.07
N GLY A 283 -9.41 41.11 20.74
CA GLY A 283 -8.97 42.29 19.97
C GLY A 283 -7.61 42.15 19.30
N LEU A 284 -6.96 40.99 19.39
CA LEU A 284 -5.71 40.72 18.68
C LEU A 284 -5.94 40.28 17.23
N VAL A 285 -7.11 39.69 16.91
CA VAL A 285 -7.60 39.22 15.59
C VAL A 285 -6.73 38.14 14.93
N PHE A 286 -5.41 38.30 14.97
CA PHE A 286 -4.41 37.43 14.37
C PHE A 286 -4.43 36.00 14.94
N PRO A 287 -4.40 35.78 16.28
CA PRO A 287 -4.56 34.43 16.84
C PRO A 287 -5.88 33.75 16.43
N GLY A 288 -6.98 34.51 16.35
CA GLY A 288 -8.27 33.99 15.90
C GLY A 288 -8.26 33.48 14.45
N VAL A 289 -7.65 34.25 13.54
CA VAL A 289 -7.54 33.87 12.11
C VAL A 289 -6.62 32.67 11.93
N VAL A 290 -5.44 32.66 12.57
CA VAL A 290 -4.51 31.52 12.54
C VAL A 290 -5.18 30.28 13.11
N GLY A 291 -5.90 30.43 14.23
CA GLY A 291 -6.63 29.34 14.86
C GLY A 291 -7.70 28.72 13.97
N ALA A 292 -8.51 29.55 13.32
CA ALA A 292 -9.54 29.10 12.39
C ALA A 292 -8.94 28.36 11.18
N ILE A 293 -7.85 28.88 10.60
CA ILE A 293 -7.16 28.25 9.46
C ILE A 293 -6.61 26.88 9.85
N CYS A 294 -5.95 26.76 11.01
CA CYS A 294 -5.36 25.50 11.46
C CYS A 294 -6.38 24.41 11.80
N VAL A 295 -7.63 24.77 12.12
CA VAL A 295 -8.72 23.79 12.36
C VAL A 295 -9.44 23.40 11.07
N LEU A 296 -9.47 24.29 10.07
CA LEU A 296 -10.12 24.06 8.78
C LEU A 296 -9.31 23.19 7.81
N ILE A 297 -7.98 23.20 7.97
CA ILE A 297 -7.01 22.47 7.15
C ILE A 297 -6.75 21.08 7.75
#